data_AF-T0ZX63-F1
#
_entry.id   AF-T0ZX63-F1
#
_cell.length_a   1.000
_cell.length_b   1.000
_cell.length_c   1.000
_cell.angle_alpha   90.00
_cell.angle_beta   90.00
_cell.angle_gamma   90.00
#
_symmetry.space_group_name_H-M   'P 1'
#
loop_
_entity.id
_entity.type
_entity.pdbx_description
1 polymer ?
#
loop_
_entity_poly.entity_id
_entity_poly.type
_entity_poly.pdbx_seq_one_letter_code
_entity_poly.pdbx_strand_id
1 'polypeptide(L)'
;IVFPALALAALIIDYIKRPEVRGTLLDSHFNWQIRTFWFMLLWSAIGGVLCLVFIGWVVLAAAGVWYIYRVAKGWLRLSEGRSVP
;
A
#
# COMPACT_ATOMS: atom_id res chain seq x y z
N ILE A 1 5.09 -8.03 13.65
CA ILE A 1 4.36 -9.23 13.18
C ILE A 1 2.90 -8.93 12.81
N VAL A 2 2.17 -8.06 13.54
CA VAL A 2 0.75 -7.77 13.26
C VAL A 2 0.51 -6.94 11.98
N PHE A 3 1.36 -5.95 11.70
CA PHE A 3 1.21 -5.06 10.53
C PHE A 3 1.14 -5.77 9.16
N PRO A 4 2.01 -6.74 8.85
CA PRO A 4 1.95 -7.50 7.59
C PRO A 4 0.66 -8.30 7.40
N ALA A 5 0.13 -8.89 8.49
CA ALA A 5 -1.08 -9.71 8.44
C ALA A 5 -2.31 -8.85 8.10
N LEU A 6 -2.39 -7.64 8.67
CA LEU A 6 -3.46 -6.69 8.37
C LEU A 6 -3.39 -6.20 6.92
N ALA A 7 -2.19 -5.91 6.41
CA ALA A 7 -1.99 -5.50 5.01
C ALA A 7 -2.38 -6.61 4.03
N LEU A 8 -2.10 -7.87 4.37
CA LEU A 8 -2.51 -9.02 3.55
C LEU A 8 -4.03 -9.22 3.57
N ALA A 9 -4.67 -9.10 4.73
CA ALA A 9 -6.12 -9.17 4.84
C ALA A 9 -6.81 -8.07 4.01
N ALA A 10 -6.31 -6.83 4.07
CA ALA A 10 -6.79 -5.72 3.25
C ALA A 10 -6.67 -6.02 1.75
N LEU A 11 -5.51 -6.52 1.31
CA LEU A 11 -5.29 -6.91 -0.09
C LEU A 11 -6.29 -7.96 -0.57
N ILE A 12 -6.55 -8.99 0.26
CA ILE A 12 -7.51 -10.05 -0.07
C ILE A 12 -8.91 -9.45 -0.23
N ILE A 13 -9.32 -8.58 0.70
CA ILE A 13 -10.62 -7.89 0.63
C ILE A 13 -10.71 -7.07 -0.66
N ASP A 14 -9.68 -6.29 -1.00
CA ASP A 14 -9.67 -5.46 -2.20
C ASP A 14 -9.88 -6.28 -3.47
N TYR A 15 -9.25 -7.46 -3.59
CA TYR A 15 -9.43 -8.34 -4.75
C TYR A 15 -10.80 -9.01 -4.78
N ILE A 16 -11.31 -9.48 -3.63
CA ILE A 16 -12.62 -10.14 -3.53
C ILE A 16 -13.76 -9.16 -3.80
N LYS A 17 -13.68 -7.95 -3.24
CA LYS A 17 -14.72 -6.92 -3.34
C LYS A 17 -14.58 -6.02 -4.57
N ARG A 18 -13.47 -6.11 -5.31
CA ARG A 18 -13.23 -5.38 -6.56
C ARG A 18 -14.40 -5.39 -7.56
N PRO A 19 -15.05 -6.54 -7.89
CA PRO A 19 -16.13 -6.55 -8.86
C PRO A 19 -17.37 -5.78 -8.38
N GLU A 20 -17.60 -5.70 -7.07
CA GLU A 20 -18.76 -5.02 -6.47
C GLU A 20 -18.61 -3.49 -6.50
N VAL A 21 -17.38 -2.97 -6.49
CA VAL A 21 -17.11 -1.53 -6.43
C VAL A 21 -16.82 -0.88 -7.78
N ARG A 22 -16.88 -1.64 -8.88
CA ARG A 22 -16.60 -1.14 -10.23
C ARG A 22 -17.48 0.05 -10.60
N GLY A 23 -16.87 1.10 -11.11
CA GLY A 23 -17.57 2.34 -11.50
C GLY A 23 -17.94 3.26 -10.33
N THR A 24 -17.58 2.91 -9.09
CA THR A 24 -17.73 3.78 -7.92
C THR A 24 -16.41 4.49 -7.59
N LEU A 25 -16.46 5.48 -6.70
CA LEU A 25 -15.25 6.11 -6.16
C LEU A 25 -14.29 5.09 -5.53
N LEU A 26 -14.82 4.01 -4.94
CA LEU A 26 -14.05 2.97 -4.27
C LEU A 26 -13.19 2.13 -5.23
N ASP A 27 -13.55 2.02 -6.51
CA ASP A 27 -12.73 1.31 -7.51
C ASP A 27 -11.32 1.90 -7.58
N SER A 28 -11.24 3.24 -7.62
CA SER A 28 -9.95 3.94 -7.62
C SER A 28 -9.14 3.67 -6.35
N HIS A 29 -9.81 3.67 -5.18
CA HIS A 29 -9.18 3.45 -3.88
C HIS A 29 -8.67 2.02 -3.72
N PHE A 30 -9.42 1.02 -4.18
CA PHE A 30 -8.97 -0.39 -4.15
C PHE A 30 -7.76 -0.59 -5.06
N ASN A 31 -7.78 -0.01 -6.27
CA ASN A 31 -6.62 -0.06 -7.16
C ASN A 31 -5.39 0.63 -6.55
N TRP A 32 -5.59 1.74 -5.83
CA TRP A 32 -4.51 2.44 -5.12
C TRP A 32 -3.93 1.61 -3.97
N GLN A 33 -4.78 0.95 -3.17
CA GLN A 33 -4.35 0.08 -2.08
C GLN A 33 -3.56 -1.13 -2.62
N ILE A 34 -4.09 -1.84 -3.62
CA ILE A 34 -3.41 -2.95 -4.29
C ILE A 34 -2.03 -2.53 -4.81
N ARG A 35 -1.93 -1.41 -5.55
CA ARG A 35 -0.63 -0.93 -6.06
C ARG A 35 0.34 -0.59 -4.92
N THR A 36 -0.15 0.05 -3.86
CA THR A 36 0.68 0.43 -2.70
C THR A 36 1.24 -0.82 -2.01
N PHE A 37 0.44 -1.88 -1.87
CA PHE A 37 0.90 -3.16 -1.34
C PHE A 37 2.06 -3.73 -2.17
N TRP A 38 1.89 -3.85 -3.49
CA TRP A 38 2.92 -4.43 -4.36
C TRP A 38 4.22 -3.63 -4.38
N PHE A 39 4.13 -2.29 -4.40
CA PHE A 39 5.32 -1.44 -4.26
C PHE A 39 5.99 -1.60 -2.90
N MET A 40 5.22 -1.67 -1.81
CA MET A 40 5.77 -1.86 -0.47
C MET A 40 6.47 -3.23 -0.37
N LEU A 41 5.89 -4.28 -0.92
CA LEU A 41 6.49 -5.61 -1.00
C LEU A 41 7.82 -5.58 -1.78
N LEU A 42 7.84 -4.91 -2.93
CA LEU A 42 9.05 -4.75 -3.76
C LEU A 42 10.15 -4.01 -2.99
N TRP A 43 9.85 -2.83 -2.42
CA TRP A 43 10.83 -2.06 -1.65
C TRP A 43 11.29 -2.77 -0.39
N SER A 44 10.42 -3.57 0.24
CA SER A 44 10.80 -4.39 1.40
C SER A 44 11.74 -5.52 1.01
N ALA A 45 11.51 -6.17 -0.13
CA ALA A 45 12.41 -7.19 -0.66
C ALA A 45 13.78 -6.58 -1.04
N ILE A 46 13.78 -5.45 -1.76
CA ILE A 46 15.01 -4.72 -2.14
C ILE A 46 15.78 -4.27 -0.88
N GLY A 47 15.09 -3.63 0.07
CA GLY A 47 15.68 -3.19 1.33
C GLY A 47 16.22 -4.35 2.15
N GLY A 48 15.51 -5.49 2.17
CA GLY A 48 15.97 -6.71 2.83
C GLY A 48 17.26 -7.27 2.22
N VAL A 49 17.38 -7.31 0.89
CA VAL A 49 18.63 -7.72 0.22
C VAL A 49 19.76 -6.72 0.50
N LEU A 50 19.46 -5.41 0.48
CA LEU A 50 20.43 -4.35 0.77
C LEU A 50 20.87 -4.31 2.23
N CYS A 51 20.16 -4.97 3.15
CA CYS A 51 20.64 -5.13 4.54
C CYS A 51 21.92 -5.97 4.60
N LEU A 52 22.17 -6.86 3.63
CA LEU A 52 23.41 -7.64 3.54
C LEU A 52 24.65 -6.75 3.34
N VAL A 53 24.47 -5.55 2.79
CA VAL A 53 25.50 -4.52 2.57
C VAL A 53 25.30 -3.32 3.51
N PHE A 54 24.60 -3.51 4.62
CA PHE A 54 24.34 -2.53 5.70
C PHE A 54 23.56 -1.24 5.32
N ILE A 55 23.24 -1.02 4.05
CA ILE A 55 22.48 0.17 3.60
C ILE A 55 20.96 -0.06 3.51
N GLY A 56 20.50 -1.31 3.63
CA GLY A 56 19.08 -1.66 3.52
C GLY A 56 18.17 -0.97 4.53
N TRP A 57 18.67 -0.65 5.73
CA TRP A 57 17.91 0.05 6.76
C TRP A 57 17.40 1.42 6.31
N VAL A 58 18.20 2.17 5.55
CA VAL A 58 17.80 3.48 5.00
C VAL A 58 16.69 3.31 3.96
N VAL A 59 16.80 2.30 3.11
CA VAL A 59 15.80 1.99 2.08
C VAL A 59 14.48 1.57 2.73
N LEU A 60 14.53 0.71 3.74
CA LEU A 60 13.34 0.26 4.48
C LEU A 60 12.68 1.42 5.23
N ALA A 61 13.46 2.32 5.84
CA ALA A 61 12.94 3.51 6.50
C ALA A 61 12.24 4.45 5.50
N ALA A 62 12.88 4.73 4.36
CA ALA A 62 12.30 5.54 3.29
C ALA A 62 11.01 4.92 2.73
N ALA A 63 10.99 3.59 2.53
CA ALA A 63 9.81 2.86 2.10
C ALA A 63 8.67 2.95 3.13
N GLY A 64 8.99 2.90 4.43
CA GLY A 64 8.03 3.08 5.51
C GLY A 64 7.39 4.47 5.51
N VAL A 65 8.20 5.53 5.40
CA VAL A 65 7.69 6.91 5.29
C VAL A 65 6.83 7.08 4.05
N TRP A 66 7.27 6.56 2.91
CA TRP A 66 6.51 6.58 1.66
C TRP A 66 5.16 5.86 1.78
N TYR A 67 5.13 4.71 2.46
CA TYR A 67 3.91 3.94 2.71
C TYR A 67 2.91 4.73 3.55
N ILE A 68 3.35 5.34 4.67
CA ILE A 68 2.50 6.16 5.52
C ILE A 68 1.90 7.33 4.72
N TYR A 69 2.72 8.03 3.94
CA TYR A 69 2.26 9.09 3.05
C TYR A 69 1.18 8.60 2.07
N ARG A 70 1.38 7.45 1.42
CA ARG A 70 0.43 6.88 0.44
C ARG A 70 -0.91 6.52 1.08
N VAL A 71 -0.88 5.96 2.29
CA VAL A 71 -2.10 5.59 3.04
C VAL A 71 -2.85 6.85 3.46
N ALA A 72 -2.15 7.81 4.08
CA ALA A 72 -2.75 9.07 4.50
C ALA A 72 -3.38 9.84 3.33
N LYS A 73 -2.69 9.91 2.19
CA LYS A 73 -3.21 10.55 0.97
C LYS A 73 -4.45 9.85 0.41
N GLY A 74 -4.48 8.52 0.44
CA GLY A 74 -5.64 7.74 0.00
C GLY A 74 -6.85 8.00 0.90
N TRP A 75 -6.65 7.93 2.22
CA TRP A 75 -7.68 8.20 3.21
C TRP A 75 -8.23 9.63 3.14
N LEU A 76 -7.36 10.63 3.01
CA LEU A 76 -7.79 12.02 2.89
C LEU A 76 -8.70 12.21 1.68
N ARG A 77 -8.32 11.68 0.52
CA ARG A 77 -9.14 11.77 -0.69
C ARG A 77 -10.46 11.02 -0.57
N LEU A 78 -10.47 9.87 0.09
CA LEU A 78 -11.69 9.13 0.37
C LEU A 78 -12.64 9.95 1.26
N SER A 79 -12.12 10.59 2.32
CA SER A 79 -12.91 11.44 3.22
C SER A 79 -13.50 12.68 2.54
N GLU A 80 -12.83 13.15 1.48
CA GLU A 80 -13.26 14.30 0.67
C GLU A 80 -14.18 13.89 -0.51
N GLY A 81 -14.53 12.61 -0.63
CA GLY A 81 -15.35 12.09 -1.74
C GLY A 81 -14.64 12.15 -3.10
N ARG A 82 -13.30 12.16 -3.12
CA ARG A 82 -12.47 12.27 -4.33
C ARG A 82 -11.83 10.93 -4.68
N SER A 83 -11.66 10.70 -5.99
CA SER A 83 -10.92 9.54 -6.50
C SER A 83 -9.41 9.71 -6.32
N VAL A 84 -8.69 8.59 -6.38
CA VAL A 84 -7.24 8.55 -6.44
C VAL A 84 -6.78 8.18 -7.86
N PRO A 85 -5.68 8.76 -8.36
CA PRO A 85 -5.12 8.48 -9.68
C PRO A 85 -4.36 7.15 -9.72
#